data_AF-A0A1R2D4J4-F1
#
_entry.id   AF-A0A1R2D4J4-F1
#
_cell.length_a   1.000
_cell.length_b   1.000
_cell.length_c   1.000
_cell.angle_alpha   90.00
_cell.angle_beta   90.00
_cell.angle_gamma   90.00
#
_symmetry.space_group_name_H-M   'P 1'
#
loop_
_entity.id
_entity.type
_entity.pdbx_description
1 polymer ?
#
loop_
_entity_poly.entity_id
_entity_poly.type
_entity_poly.pdbx_seq_one_letter_code
_entity_poly.pdbx_strand_id
1 'polypeptide(L)'
;MSAMDKMERAMRKIEDFYFGDEDNTGEQMFNTFAKKYSNLFTADMKVTETENKIEHTLAYQEFQHLFESKLDDLVCSEGLTVEEFFKLLQSQSKDDEDCRVFIQVLLSVSDYSSFVEMMAAFCEQNQ
;
A
#
# COMPACT_ATOMS: atom_id res chain seq x y z
N MET A 1 8.35 -21.73 15.71
CA MET A 1 8.35 -20.66 14.69
C MET A 1 8.88 -19.42 15.37
N SER A 2 10.02 -18.91 14.89
CA SER A 2 10.70 -17.75 15.45
C SER A 2 9.96 -16.45 15.06
N ALA A 3 10.28 -15.33 15.72
CA ALA A 3 9.74 -14.02 15.33
C ALA A 3 10.19 -13.62 13.91
N MET A 4 11.38 -14.04 13.50
CA MET A 4 11.89 -13.81 12.14
C MET A 4 11.08 -14.61 11.11
N ASP A 5 10.79 -15.89 11.39
CA ASP A 5 9.99 -16.73 10.48
C ASP A 5 8.59 -16.14 10.25
N LYS A 6 8.00 -15.55 11.29
CA LYS A 6 6.70 -14.86 11.21
C LYS A 6 6.80 -13.57 10.38
N MET A 7 7.87 -12.79 10.57
CA MET A 7 8.13 -11.57 9.80
C MET A 7 8.27 -11.89 8.31
N GLU A 8 9.08 -12.90 7.95
CA GLU A 8 9.27 -13.32 6.56
C GLU A 8 7.95 -13.79 5.92
N ARG A 9 7.10 -14.52 6.67
CA ARG A 9 5.77 -14.91 6.20
C ARG A 9 4.85 -13.72 6.00
N ALA A 10 4.87 -12.76 6.93
CA ALA A 10 4.10 -11.53 6.80
C ALA A 10 4.56 -10.72 5.59
N MET A 11 5.88 -10.58 5.35
CA MET A 11 6.43 -9.94 4.16
C MET A 11 5.91 -10.60 2.89
N ARG A 12 6.01 -11.93 2.76
CA ARG A 12 5.49 -12.64 1.59
C ARG A 12 4.00 -12.42 1.37
N LYS A 13 3.19 -12.46 2.42
CA LYS A 13 1.75 -12.17 2.31
C LYS A 13 1.46 -10.74 1.83
N ILE A 14 2.29 -9.78 2.25
CA ILE A 14 2.18 -8.39 1.81
C ILE A 14 2.64 -8.27 0.35
N GLU A 15 3.75 -8.90 -0.04
CA GLU A 15 4.19 -8.96 -1.43
C GLU A 15 3.13 -9.59 -2.33
N ASP A 16 2.56 -10.72 -1.94
CA ASP A 16 1.47 -11.39 -2.67
C ASP A 16 0.22 -10.51 -2.74
N PHE A 17 -0.05 -9.71 -1.71
CA PHE A 17 -1.14 -8.74 -1.74
C PHE A 17 -0.88 -7.62 -2.76
N TYR A 18 0.33 -7.05 -2.84
CA TYR A 18 0.64 -5.95 -3.75
C TYR A 18 0.95 -6.39 -5.19
N PHE A 19 1.62 -7.52 -5.36
CA PHE A 19 2.21 -7.99 -6.62
C PHE A 19 1.77 -9.39 -7.03
N GLY A 20 0.98 -10.09 -6.21
CA GLY A 20 0.45 -11.40 -6.56
C GLY A 20 -0.68 -11.30 -7.58
N ASP A 21 -0.94 -12.42 -8.25
CA ASP A 21 -1.99 -12.57 -9.26
C ASP A 21 -3.27 -13.25 -8.69
N GLU A 22 -3.38 -13.40 -7.36
CA GLU A 22 -4.50 -14.08 -6.70
C GLU A 22 -5.73 -13.15 -6.49
N ASP A 23 -6.82 -13.72 -5.96
CA ASP A 23 -8.03 -12.94 -5.61
C ASP A 23 -7.81 -12.10 -4.33
N ASN A 24 -8.36 -10.88 -4.28
CA ASN A 24 -8.20 -9.86 -3.21
C ASN A 24 -6.82 -9.18 -3.14
N THR A 25 -6.21 -8.90 -4.29
CA THR A 25 -4.98 -8.09 -4.36
C THR A 25 -5.24 -6.62 -4.03
N GLY A 26 -4.16 -5.92 -3.70
CA GLY A 26 -4.11 -4.47 -3.52
C GLY A 26 -4.60 -3.75 -4.77
N GLU A 27 -4.39 -4.31 -5.96
CA GLU A 27 -4.94 -3.76 -7.20
C GLU A 27 -6.46 -3.85 -7.26
N GLN A 28 -7.08 -4.98 -6.91
CA GLN A 28 -8.55 -5.10 -6.91
C GLN A 28 -9.20 -4.15 -5.88
N MET A 29 -8.56 -4.05 -4.71
CA MET A 29 -8.95 -3.13 -3.65
C MET A 29 -8.80 -1.67 -4.10
N PHE A 30 -7.67 -1.35 -4.73
CA PHE A 30 -7.41 -0.05 -5.35
C PHE A 30 -8.46 0.26 -6.42
N ASN A 31 -8.73 -0.64 -7.36
CA ASN A 31 -9.68 -0.44 -8.45
C ASN A 31 -11.10 -0.19 -7.93
N THR A 32 -11.51 -0.89 -6.87
CA THR A 32 -12.81 -0.67 -6.22
C THR A 32 -12.87 0.71 -5.56
N PHE A 33 -11.81 1.10 -4.87
CA PHE A 33 -11.67 2.43 -4.27
C PHE A 33 -11.62 3.53 -5.35
N ALA A 34 -10.79 3.35 -6.38
CA ALA A 34 -10.60 4.28 -7.48
C ALA A 34 -11.91 4.51 -8.24
N LYS A 35 -12.72 3.47 -8.45
CA LYS A 35 -14.06 3.60 -9.05
C LYS A 35 -15.02 4.44 -8.20
N LYS A 36 -14.90 4.41 -6.88
CA LYS A 36 -15.69 5.26 -5.97
C LYS A 36 -15.27 6.73 -6.07
N TYR A 37 -13.97 6.97 -6.24
CA TYR A 37 -13.35 8.30 -6.27
C TYR A 37 -13.09 8.84 -7.69
N SER A 38 -13.38 8.08 -8.74
CA SER A 38 -13.02 8.39 -10.14
C SER A 38 -13.64 9.70 -10.64
N ASN A 39 -14.73 10.14 -10.03
CA ASN A 39 -15.37 11.42 -10.37
C ASN A 39 -14.60 12.65 -9.85
N LEU A 40 -13.64 12.45 -8.96
CA LEU A 40 -12.83 13.51 -8.36
C LEU A 40 -11.48 13.67 -9.08
N PHE A 41 -11.00 12.60 -9.74
CA PHE A 41 -9.73 12.56 -10.46
C PHE A 41 -9.93 12.61 -11.98
N THR A 42 -8.89 12.99 -12.73
CA THR A 42 -8.89 13.01 -14.20
C THR A 42 -7.59 12.43 -14.73
N ALA A 43 -7.58 11.88 -15.94
CA ALA A 43 -6.38 11.25 -16.54
C ALA A 43 -5.16 12.18 -16.62
N ASP A 44 -5.34 13.48 -16.91
CA ASP A 44 -4.25 14.46 -17.03
C ASP A 44 -3.79 15.08 -15.69
N MET A 45 -4.26 14.54 -14.57
CA MET A 45 -4.12 15.17 -13.26
C MET A 45 -2.70 15.00 -12.69
N LYS A 46 -2.05 16.10 -12.30
CA LYS A 46 -0.71 16.09 -11.70
C LYS A 46 -0.77 16.22 -10.18
N VAL A 47 0.13 15.53 -9.48
CA VAL A 47 0.30 15.58 -8.01
C VAL A 47 0.28 17.03 -7.51
N THR A 48 1.05 17.91 -8.16
CA THR A 48 1.19 19.34 -7.81
C THR A 48 -0.11 20.14 -7.91
N GLU A 49 -1.06 19.73 -8.75
CA GLU A 49 -2.36 20.41 -8.92
C GLU A 49 -3.43 19.86 -7.95
N THR A 50 -3.20 18.65 -7.43
CA THR A 50 -4.13 17.92 -6.54
C THR A 50 -3.91 18.11 -5.06
N GLU A 51 -2.67 18.43 -4.65
CA GLU A 51 -2.25 18.51 -3.24
C GLU A 51 -3.07 19.53 -2.42
N ASN A 52 -3.77 20.45 -3.08
CA ASN A 52 -4.55 21.51 -2.45
C ASN A 52 -6.08 21.28 -2.40
N LYS A 53 -6.59 20.15 -2.91
CA LYS A 53 -8.02 19.83 -2.84
C LYS A 53 -8.31 18.92 -1.65
N ILE A 54 -9.15 19.40 -0.72
CA ILE A 54 -9.53 18.69 0.50
C ILE A 54 -10.10 17.31 0.16
N GLU A 55 -10.86 17.19 -0.92
CA GLU A 55 -11.47 15.95 -1.38
C GLU A 55 -10.43 14.87 -1.72
N HIS A 56 -9.28 15.26 -2.27
CA HIS A 56 -8.21 14.32 -2.61
C HIS A 56 -7.43 13.90 -1.37
N THR A 57 -7.20 14.82 -0.44
CA THR A 57 -6.62 14.49 0.87
C THR A 57 -7.49 13.52 1.64
N LEU A 58 -8.82 13.71 1.63
CA LEU A 58 -9.77 12.80 2.26
C LEU A 58 -9.79 11.43 1.59
N ALA A 59 -9.77 11.38 0.25
CA ALA A 59 -9.65 10.14 -0.49
C ALA A 59 -8.37 9.39 -0.12
N TYR A 60 -7.23 10.09 -0.12
CA TYR A 60 -5.95 9.50 0.27
C TYR A 60 -5.93 9.00 1.71
N GLN A 61 -6.52 9.73 2.66
CA GLN A 61 -6.64 9.26 4.05
C GLN A 61 -7.48 7.98 4.16
N GLU A 62 -8.61 7.91 3.44
CA GLU A 62 -9.43 6.70 3.41
C GLU A 62 -8.66 5.53 2.78
N PHE A 63 -7.91 5.79 1.72
CA PHE A 63 -7.04 4.82 1.08
C PHE A 63 -5.94 4.33 2.02
N GLN A 64 -5.23 5.23 2.71
CA GLN A 64 -4.21 4.88 3.69
C GLN A 64 -4.81 3.99 4.79
N HIS A 65 -5.96 4.35 5.36
CA HIS A 65 -6.61 3.53 6.38
C HIS A 65 -6.99 2.13 5.89
N LEU A 66 -7.48 2.04 4.66
CA LEU A 66 -7.79 0.78 4.01
C LEU A 66 -6.53 -0.11 3.86
N PHE A 67 -5.42 0.47 3.40
CA PHE A 67 -4.14 -0.23 3.28
C PHE A 67 -3.53 -0.62 4.62
N GLU A 68 -3.50 0.30 5.59
CA GLU A 68 -3.01 0.05 6.95
C GLU A 68 -3.81 -1.05 7.64
N SER A 69 -5.14 -1.02 7.53
CA SER A 69 -6.00 -2.07 8.10
C SER A 69 -5.70 -3.43 7.47
N LYS A 70 -5.46 -3.48 6.16
CA LYS A 70 -5.14 -4.74 5.48
C LYS A 70 -3.76 -5.26 5.86
N LEU A 71 -2.78 -4.37 5.96
CA LEU A 71 -1.44 -4.68 6.48
C LEU A 71 -1.53 -5.23 7.91
N ASP A 72 -2.32 -4.59 8.77
CA ASP A 72 -2.54 -5.05 10.14
C ASP A 72 -3.16 -6.45 10.18
N ASP A 73 -4.18 -6.71 9.37
CA ASP A 73 -4.78 -8.05 9.26
C ASP A 73 -3.76 -9.11 8.81
N LEU A 74 -2.94 -8.80 7.79
CA LEU A 74 -1.92 -9.72 7.27
C LEU A 74 -0.84 -10.02 8.31
N VAL A 75 -0.37 -8.99 9.03
CA VAL A 75 0.65 -9.13 10.08
C VAL A 75 0.08 -9.85 11.31
N CYS A 76 -1.11 -9.47 11.76
CA CYS A 76 -1.83 -10.10 12.86
C CYS A 76 -2.15 -11.57 12.56
N SER A 77 -2.38 -11.94 11.29
CA SER A 77 -2.60 -13.33 10.90
C SER A 77 -1.40 -14.24 11.17
N GLU A 78 -0.18 -13.70 11.23
CA GLU A 78 1.05 -14.42 11.59
C GLU A 78 1.35 -14.38 13.11
N GLY A 79 0.49 -13.70 13.88
CA GLY A 79 0.65 -13.53 15.32
C GLY A 79 1.79 -12.58 15.67
N LEU A 80 1.92 -11.50 14.91
CA LEU A 80 2.72 -10.31 15.20
C LEU A 80 1.79 -9.10 15.25
N THR A 81 2.18 -8.05 15.95
CA THR A 81 1.59 -6.72 15.78
C THR A 81 2.33 -5.94 14.68
N VAL A 82 1.68 -4.97 14.05
CA VAL A 82 2.33 -4.08 13.06
C VAL A 82 3.56 -3.39 13.65
N GLU A 83 3.50 -2.97 14.91
CA GLU A 83 4.65 -2.36 15.59
C GLU A 83 5.83 -3.34 15.72
N GLU A 84 5.57 -4.59 16.10
CA GLU A 84 6.61 -5.63 16.17
C GLU A 84 7.17 -5.96 14.78
N PHE A 85 6.31 -6.09 13.78
CA PHE A 85 6.70 -6.33 12.40
C PHE A 85 7.63 -5.24 11.88
N PHE A 86 7.25 -3.96 12.00
CA PHE A 86 8.09 -2.85 11.56
C PHE A 86 9.41 -2.77 12.34
N LYS A 87 9.40 -3.03 13.65
CA LYS A 87 10.64 -3.07 14.46
C LYS A 87 11.59 -4.18 14.00
N LEU A 88 11.07 -5.38 13.75
CA LEU A 88 11.85 -6.50 13.23
C LEU A 88 12.40 -6.17 11.84
N LEU A 89 11.55 -5.67 10.95
CA LEU A 89 11.90 -5.32 9.59
C LEU A 89 12.99 -4.23 9.53
N GLN A 90 12.86 -3.15 10.32
CA GLN A 90 13.88 -2.11 10.44
C GLN A 90 15.20 -2.60 11.05
N SER A 91 15.13 -3.57 11.97
CA SER A 91 16.33 -4.16 12.55
C SER A 91 17.07 -5.00 11.53
N GLN A 92 16.33 -5.79 10.74
CA GLN A 92 16.89 -6.66 9.71
C GLN A 92 17.35 -5.93 8.47
N SER A 93 16.70 -4.81 8.09
CA SER A 93 17.08 -4.02 6.90
C SER A 93 18.51 -3.45 6.92
N LYS A 94 19.22 -3.55 8.05
CA LYS A 94 20.63 -3.18 8.18
C LYS A 94 21.56 -4.25 7.60
N ASP A 95 21.20 -5.51 7.77
CA ASP A 95 22.00 -6.68 7.41
C ASP A 95 21.43 -7.42 6.19
N ASP A 96 20.14 -7.27 5.93
CA ASP A 96 19.37 -7.91 4.85
C ASP A 96 18.91 -6.85 3.82
N GLU A 97 19.37 -7.03 2.58
CA GLU A 97 19.02 -6.13 1.47
C GLU A 97 17.56 -6.29 1.01
N ASP A 98 17.00 -7.49 1.07
CA ASP A 98 15.61 -7.75 0.67
C ASP A 98 14.66 -7.02 1.64
N CYS A 99 14.94 -7.06 2.94
CA CYS A 99 14.19 -6.28 3.93
C CYS A 99 14.27 -4.77 3.66
N ARG A 100 15.43 -4.26 3.24
CA ARG A 100 15.61 -2.84 2.89
C ARG A 100 14.81 -2.44 1.65
N VAL A 101 14.87 -3.27 0.60
CA VAL A 101 14.11 -3.06 -0.63
C VAL A 101 12.61 -3.11 -0.34
N PHE A 102 12.18 -4.08 0.46
CA PHE A 102 10.77 -4.22 0.85
C PHE A 102 10.24 -2.99 1.59
N ILE A 103 10.99 -2.43 2.57
CA ILE A 103 10.62 -1.17 3.22
C ILE A 103 10.47 -0.04 2.20
N GLN A 104 11.42 0.07 1.27
CA GLN A 104 11.40 1.13 0.28
C GLN A 104 10.20 1.02 -0.65
N VAL A 105 9.86 -0.19 -1.08
CA VAL A 105 8.64 -0.46 -1.87
C VAL A 105 7.40 -0.09 -1.08
N LEU A 106 7.29 -0.52 0.18
CA LEU A 106 6.14 -0.26 1.04
C LEU A 106 5.95 1.25 1.28
N LEU A 107 7.03 2.01 1.44
CA LEU A 107 6.97 3.47 1.56
C LEU A 107 6.51 4.13 0.25
N SER A 108 7.03 3.69 -0.90
CA SER A 108 6.65 4.24 -2.20
C SER A 108 5.16 4.03 -2.49
N VAL A 109 4.63 2.82 -2.29
CA VAL A 109 3.19 2.55 -2.53
C VAL A 109 2.27 3.27 -1.54
N SER A 110 2.82 3.72 -0.41
CA SER A 110 2.09 4.45 0.63
C SER A 110 2.15 5.96 0.48
N ASP A 111 2.88 6.50 -0.52
CA ASP A 111 3.04 7.93 -0.71
C ASP A 111 1.89 8.56 -1.51
N TYR A 112 1.67 9.85 -1.30
CA TYR A 112 0.59 10.58 -1.96
C TYR A 112 0.79 10.68 -3.47
N SER A 113 2.04 10.83 -3.91
CA SER A 113 2.39 10.94 -5.33
C SER A 113 2.00 9.68 -6.10
N SER A 114 2.39 8.50 -5.62
CA SER A 114 2.06 7.21 -6.23
C SER A 114 0.56 6.97 -6.18
N PHE A 115 -0.12 7.36 -5.10
CA PHE A 115 -1.59 7.29 -5.04
C PHE A 115 -2.26 8.11 -6.16
N VAL A 116 -1.83 9.37 -6.36
CA VAL A 116 -2.39 10.23 -7.40
C VAL A 116 -2.06 9.69 -8.79
N GLU A 117 -0.84 9.20 -9.01
CA GLU A 117 -0.43 8.58 -10.28
C GLU A 117 -1.26 7.33 -10.59
N MET A 118 -1.49 6.45 -9.62
CA MET A 118 -2.35 5.28 -9.79
C MET A 118 -3.81 5.69 -10.08
N MET A 119 -4.32 6.73 -9.42
CA MET A 119 -5.69 7.24 -9.67
C MET A 119 -5.82 7.83 -11.07
N ALA A 120 -4.81 8.58 -11.53
CA ALA A 120 -4.76 9.14 -12.88
C ALA A 120 -4.71 8.03 -13.94
N ALA A 121 -3.85 7.03 -13.76
CA ALA A 121 -3.74 5.87 -14.65
C ALA A 121 -5.04 5.06 -14.70
N PHE A 122 -5.71 4.87 -13.55
CA PHE A 122 -7.02 4.21 -13.51
C PHE A 122 -8.08 4.99 -14.30
N CYS A 123 -8.10 6.32 -14.17
CA CYS A 123 -9.02 7.16 -14.94
C CYS A 123 -8.72 7.09 -16.46
N GLU A 124 -7.44 7.09 -16.85
CA GLU A 124 -7.02 6.96 -18.26
C GLU A 124 -7.49 5.63 -18.87
N GLN A 125 -7.44 4.53 -18.13
CA GLN A 125 -7.87 3.21 -18.61
C GLN A 125 -9.40 3.01 -18.63
N ASN A 126 -10.16 3.83 -17.91
CA ASN A 126 -11.61 3.67 -17.70
C ASN A 126 -12.46 4.84 -18.24
N GLN A 127 -11.86 5.81 -18.95
CA GLN A 127 -12.55 6.92 -19.64
C GLN A 127 -12.65 6.66 -21.15
#